data_AF-A0A257GSA3-F1
#
_entry.id   AF-A0A257GSA3-F1
#
_cell.length_a   1.000
_cell.length_b   1.000
_cell.length_c   1.000
_cell.angle_alpha   90.00
_cell.angle_beta   90.00
_cell.angle_gamma   90.00
#
_symmetry.space_group_name_H-M   'P 1'
#
loop_
_entity.id
_entity.type
_entity.pdbx_description
1 polymer ?
#
loop_
_entity_poly.entity_id
_entity_poly.type
_entity_poly.pdbx_seq_one_letter_code
_entity_poly.pdbx_strand_id
1 'polypeptide(L)'
;MKDIAMRLAPFLEVTGIGKQKKEKFNALRRHDNLPFATHDADKGEWQTFTLDDAFRMRLMLDLVGAEGEGDDTLHGLPPSYAVKLVSNAMGRFDRHPLSSLDGALWAGVAIFEDTPEGAEPYRYSRWFAGDLADLAAWISEMSKREDGTPVRLFAANASRAAKFVRDRAAERGLPEARDFSQGEA
;
A
#
# COMPACT_ATOMS: atom_id res chain seq x y z
N MET A 1 -1.68 -15.63 10.01
CA MET A 1 -0.95 -14.76 10.96
C MET A 1 -1.86 -14.59 12.17
N LYS A 2 -1.35 -14.74 13.39
CA LYS A 2 -2.12 -14.29 14.57
C LYS A 2 -2.06 -12.77 14.56
N ASP A 3 -3.20 -12.10 14.45
CA ASP A 3 -3.28 -10.64 14.52
C ASP A 3 -3.03 -10.21 15.96
N ILE A 4 -1.79 -9.84 16.27
CA ILE A 4 -1.42 -9.27 17.57
C ILE A 4 -1.53 -7.75 17.47
N ALA A 5 -2.17 -7.18 18.49
CA ALA A 5 -2.57 -5.79 18.55
C ALA A 5 -1.45 -4.87 19.09
N MET A 6 -1.10 -3.87 18.29
CA MET A 6 -0.17 -2.78 18.56
C MET A 6 -0.93 -1.48 18.91
N ARG A 7 -0.37 -0.67 19.81
CA ARG A 7 -0.92 0.66 20.15
C ARG A 7 -0.48 1.74 19.15
N LEU A 8 -1.16 2.89 19.16
CA LEU A 8 -0.91 4.01 18.23
C LEU A 8 0.56 4.47 18.16
N ALA A 9 1.25 4.64 19.28
CA ALA A 9 2.61 5.17 19.26
C ALA A 9 3.60 4.24 18.52
N PRO A 10 3.69 2.94 18.86
CA PRO A 10 4.46 2.00 18.05
C PRO A 10 4.01 1.93 16.59
N PHE A 11 2.70 1.98 16.31
CA PHE A 11 2.18 1.98 14.93
C PHE A 11 2.73 3.14 14.09
N LEU A 12 2.72 4.37 14.64
CA LEU A 12 3.27 5.54 13.94
C LEU A 12 4.77 5.41 13.69
N GLU A 13 5.51 4.79 14.62
CA GLU A 13 6.95 4.60 14.48
C GLU A 13 7.29 3.56 13.41
N VAL A 14 6.60 2.40 13.39
CA VAL A 14 6.88 1.35 12.40
C VAL A 14 6.44 1.73 10.98
N THR A 15 5.52 2.69 10.84
CA THR A 15 5.10 3.26 9.55
C THR A 15 6.02 4.39 9.06
N GLY A 16 6.94 4.88 9.91
CA GLY A 16 7.82 6.02 9.59
C GLY A 16 7.14 7.39 9.75
N ILE A 17 5.96 7.43 10.39
CA ILE A 17 5.25 8.65 10.75
C ILE A 17 5.85 9.18 12.07
N GLY A 18 6.95 9.94 11.98
CA GLY A 18 7.61 10.52 13.16
C GLY A 18 6.70 11.46 13.98
N LYS A 19 7.18 11.93 15.15
CA LYS A 19 6.40 12.77 16.10
C LYS A 19 5.74 14.02 15.45
N GLN A 20 6.39 14.67 14.49
CA GLN A 20 5.86 15.82 13.74
C GLN A 20 4.76 15.45 12.74
N LYS A 21 4.52 14.16 12.48
CA LYS A 21 3.55 13.65 11.51
C LYS A 21 2.29 13.04 12.17
N LYS A 22 2.14 13.13 13.50
CA LYS A 22 0.90 12.76 14.21
C LYS A 22 -0.30 13.59 13.73
N GLU A 23 -0.07 14.87 13.43
CA GLU A 23 -1.08 15.76 12.83
C GLU A 23 -1.48 15.29 11.43
N LYS A 24 -0.50 14.87 10.61
CA LYS A 24 -0.74 14.27 9.29
C LYS A 24 -1.57 12.99 9.39
N PHE A 25 -1.25 12.10 10.34
CA PHE A 25 -2.06 10.91 10.61
C PHE A 25 -3.50 11.28 11.00
N ASN A 26 -3.68 12.22 11.92
CA ASN A 26 -5.01 12.68 12.33
C ASN A 26 -5.79 13.32 11.18
N ALA A 27 -5.12 14.08 10.31
CA ALA A 27 -5.73 14.66 9.11
C ALA A 27 -6.20 13.55 8.14
N LEU A 28 -5.33 12.59 7.83
CA LEU A 28 -5.69 11.44 7.00
C LEU A 28 -6.87 10.66 7.59
N ARG A 29 -6.89 10.46 8.91
CA ARG A 29 -7.98 9.79 9.64
C ARG A 29 -9.31 10.55 9.54
N ARG A 30 -9.30 11.86 9.78
CA ARG A 30 -10.51 12.71 9.73
C ARG A 30 -11.17 12.72 8.34
N HIS A 31 -10.37 12.54 7.30
CA HIS A 31 -10.82 12.52 5.91
C HIS A 31 -11.07 11.11 5.38
N ASP A 32 -11.18 10.10 6.26
CA ASP A 32 -11.44 8.70 5.91
C ASP A 32 -10.42 8.11 4.91
N ASN A 33 -9.19 8.62 4.92
CA ASN A 33 -8.10 8.16 4.08
C ASN A 33 -7.27 7.06 4.76
N LEU A 34 -7.79 6.40 5.79
CA LEU A 34 -7.11 5.33 6.53
C LEU A 34 -8.07 4.16 6.85
N PRO A 35 -8.74 3.55 5.85
CA PRO A 35 -9.74 2.53 6.11
C PRO A 35 -9.16 1.19 6.58
N PHE A 36 -7.83 1.00 6.50
CA PHE A 36 -7.13 -0.14 7.10
C PHE A 36 -6.73 0.11 8.56
N ALA A 37 -6.95 1.32 9.07
CA ALA A 37 -6.63 1.68 10.45
C ALA A 37 -7.86 1.56 11.35
N THR A 38 -8.90 0.82 10.95
CA THR A 38 -10.20 0.79 11.64
C THR A 38 -10.35 -0.48 12.46
N HIS A 39 -9.77 -0.50 13.66
CA HIS A 39 -10.19 -1.43 14.70
C HIS A 39 -10.76 -0.65 15.89
N ASP A 40 -12.09 -0.73 16.00
CA ASP A 40 -12.96 -0.41 17.14
C ASP A 40 -12.64 0.87 17.93
N ALA A 41 -12.86 2.04 17.32
CA ALA A 41 -13.03 3.29 18.07
C ALA A 41 -14.43 3.41 18.73
N ASP A 42 -15.39 2.56 18.34
CA ASP A 42 -16.80 2.69 18.72
C ASP A 42 -17.12 2.22 20.15
N LYS A 43 -16.16 1.62 20.87
CA LYS A 43 -16.38 1.05 22.22
C LYS A 43 -15.57 1.70 23.35
N GLY A 44 -14.94 2.85 23.10
CA GLY A 44 -14.09 3.49 24.11
C GLY A 44 -12.81 2.69 24.44
N GLU A 45 -12.52 1.64 23.68
CA GLU A 45 -11.27 0.91 23.74
C GLU A 45 -10.18 1.67 22.97
N TRP A 46 -8.95 1.53 23.45
CA TRP A 46 -7.80 2.14 22.79
C TRP A 46 -7.63 1.50 21.42
N GLN A 47 -7.64 2.30 20.36
CA GLN A 47 -7.45 1.84 18.98
C GLN A 47 -6.20 0.94 18.89
N THR A 48 -6.41 -0.29 18.45
CA THR A 48 -5.35 -1.27 18.20
C THR A 48 -5.08 -1.37 16.71
N PHE A 49 -3.84 -1.69 16.36
CA PHE A 49 -3.35 -1.77 14.99
C PHE A 49 -2.59 -3.07 14.82
N THR A 50 -2.54 -3.63 13.62
CA THR A 50 -1.73 -4.80 13.30
C THR A 50 -0.45 -4.40 12.56
N LEU A 51 0.47 -5.36 12.36
CA LEU A 51 1.58 -5.15 11.40
C LEU A 51 1.09 -5.00 9.96
N ASP A 52 -0.03 -5.63 9.59
CA ASP A 52 -0.62 -5.46 8.27
C ASP A 52 -1.14 -4.02 8.08
N ASP A 53 -1.79 -3.45 9.10
CA ASP A 53 -2.22 -2.04 9.05
C ASP A 53 -1.02 -1.11 8.87
N ALA A 54 0.09 -1.40 9.58
CA ALA A 54 1.32 -0.64 9.45
C ALA A 54 1.94 -0.78 8.05
N PHE A 55 1.93 -1.99 7.50
CA PHE A 55 2.40 -2.24 6.14
C PHE A 55 1.57 -1.50 5.10
N ARG A 56 0.24 -1.61 5.16
CA ARG A 56 -0.70 -0.90 4.27
C ARG A 56 -0.54 0.61 4.39
N MET A 57 -0.34 1.12 5.61
CA MET A 57 -0.04 2.53 5.85
C MET A 57 1.27 2.95 5.20
N ARG A 58 2.34 2.18 5.38
CA ARG A 58 3.65 2.49 4.78
C ARG A 58 3.57 2.48 3.25
N LEU A 59 2.88 1.50 2.68
CA LEU A 59 2.67 1.40 1.24
C LEU A 59 1.85 2.59 0.69
N MET A 60 0.80 3.01 1.41
CA MET A 60 0.04 4.20 1.07
C MET A 60 0.93 5.46 1.10
N LEU A 61 1.79 5.62 2.11
CA LEU A 61 2.69 6.77 2.21
C LEU A 61 3.69 6.83 1.05
N ASP A 62 4.20 5.66 0.61
CA ASP A 62 5.06 5.56 -0.57
C ASP A 62 4.36 6.05 -1.83
N LEU A 63 3.08 5.67 -2.01
CA LEU A 63 2.27 6.06 -3.16
C LEU A 63 1.90 7.54 -3.16
N VAL A 64 1.65 8.14 -1.99
CA VAL A 64 1.35 9.58 -1.85
C VAL A 64 2.59 10.44 -2.16
N GLY A 65 3.79 9.86 -2.12
CA GLY A 65 5.02 10.53 -2.58
C GLY A 65 5.51 11.66 -1.67
N ALA A 66 5.14 11.63 -0.39
CA ALA A 66 5.39 12.74 0.54
C ALA A 66 6.68 12.61 1.38
N GLU A 67 7.75 12.07 0.77
CA GLU A 67 9.06 11.93 1.43
C GLU A 67 10.12 12.93 0.94
N GLY A 68 9.77 13.82 0.00
CA GLY A 68 10.62 14.94 -0.41
C GLY A 68 10.10 16.29 0.12
N GLU A 69 11.03 17.18 0.47
CA GLU A 69 10.78 18.60 0.71
C GLU A 69 11.46 19.36 -0.45
N GLY A 70 10.70 19.85 -1.44
CA GLY A 70 11.25 20.61 -2.56
C GLY A 70 10.31 20.68 -3.78
N ASP A 71 10.58 21.63 -4.68
CA ASP A 71 9.75 21.88 -5.89
C ASP A 71 9.86 20.76 -6.95
N ASP A 72 10.85 19.88 -6.83
CA ASP A 72 11.04 18.70 -7.69
C ASP A 72 10.29 17.45 -7.18
N THR A 73 9.42 17.58 -6.18
CA THR A 73 8.62 16.44 -5.72
C THR A 73 7.68 15.99 -6.83
N LEU A 74 7.92 14.78 -7.35
CA LEU A 74 6.93 14.06 -8.14
C LEU A 74 5.67 13.91 -7.27
N HIS A 75 4.64 14.71 -7.57
CA HIS A 75 3.35 14.62 -6.88
C HIS A 75 2.84 13.18 -7.02
N GLY A 76 2.79 12.46 -5.90
CA GLY A 76 2.29 11.09 -5.85
C GLY A 76 0.77 11.05 -6.02
N LEU A 77 0.19 9.92 -5.65
CA LEU A 77 -1.25 9.75 -5.68
C LEU A 77 -1.95 10.58 -4.60
N PRO A 78 -3.13 11.15 -4.89
CA PRO A 78 -4.00 11.67 -3.84
C PRO A 78 -4.28 10.58 -2.79
N PRO A 79 -4.34 10.92 -1.48
CA PRO A 79 -4.51 9.92 -0.41
C PRO A 79 -5.67 8.96 -0.63
N SER A 80 -6.83 9.47 -1.07
CA SER A 80 -8.02 8.66 -1.33
C SER A 80 -7.83 7.66 -2.47
N TYR A 81 -6.99 7.97 -3.46
CA TYR A 81 -6.67 7.06 -4.56
C TYR A 81 -5.57 6.07 -4.17
N ALA A 82 -4.58 6.49 -3.37
CA ALA A 82 -3.57 5.60 -2.80
C ALA A 82 -4.22 4.50 -1.93
N VAL A 83 -5.21 4.86 -1.10
CA VAL A 83 -6.02 3.91 -0.34
C VAL A 83 -6.70 2.87 -1.24
N LYS A 84 -7.36 3.32 -2.32
CA LYS A 84 -8.01 2.41 -3.27
C LYS A 84 -7.00 1.47 -3.92
N LEU A 85 -5.81 1.97 -4.26
CA LEU A 85 -4.74 1.16 -4.83
C LEU A 85 -4.30 0.08 -3.85
N VAL A 86 -3.97 0.45 -2.61
CA VAL A 86 -3.55 -0.50 -1.58
C VAL A 86 -4.62 -1.58 -1.39
N SER A 87 -5.88 -1.20 -1.15
CA SER A 87 -6.96 -2.19 -0.95
C SER A 87 -7.13 -3.14 -2.15
N ASN A 88 -6.99 -2.64 -3.38
CA ASN A 88 -7.12 -3.46 -4.59
C ASN A 88 -5.89 -4.34 -4.85
N ALA A 89 -4.68 -3.83 -4.64
CA ALA A 89 -3.46 -4.57 -4.87
C ALA A 89 -3.27 -5.68 -3.82
N MET A 90 -3.68 -5.44 -2.57
CA MET A 90 -3.57 -6.43 -1.50
C MET A 90 -4.34 -7.72 -1.78
N GLY A 91 -5.51 -7.63 -2.42
CA GLY A 91 -6.29 -8.80 -2.82
C GLY A 91 -5.74 -9.56 -4.04
N ARG A 92 -4.62 -9.12 -4.62
CA ARG A 92 -4.03 -9.69 -5.84
C ARG A 92 -2.69 -10.38 -5.62
N PHE A 93 -2.08 -10.26 -4.45
CA PHE A 93 -0.85 -10.98 -4.15
C PHE A 93 -1.15 -12.46 -3.84
N ASP A 94 -0.46 -13.38 -4.52
CA ASP A 94 -0.51 -14.81 -4.21
C ASP A 94 0.02 -15.10 -2.79
N ARG A 95 1.01 -14.33 -2.36
CA ARG A 95 1.58 -14.37 -1.01
C ARG A 95 1.67 -12.98 -0.44
N HIS A 96 1.25 -12.83 0.81
CA HIS A 96 1.29 -11.54 1.50
C HIS A 96 2.73 -10.98 1.56
N PRO A 97 2.99 -9.72 1.17
CA PRO A 97 4.35 -9.17 1.15
C PRO A 97 5.07 -9.20 2.51
N LEU A 98 4.34 -9.12 3.63
CA LEU A 98 4.92 -9.30 4.97
C LEU A 98 5.46 -10.72 5.24
N SER A 99 4.92 -11.75 4.58
CA SER A 99 5.36 -13.14 4.72
C SER A 99 6.36 -13.59 3.66
N SER A 100 6.57 -12.80 2.60
CA SER A 100 7.58 -13.09 1.59
C SER A 100 8.94 -12.54 2.01
N LEU A 101 9.94 -13.42 2.12
CA LEU A 101 11.34 -13.03 2.32
C LEU A 101 12.08 -12.82 0.99
N ASP A 102 11.50 -13.34 -0.10
CA ASP A 102 12.12 -13.40 -1.42
C ASP A 102 11.27 -12.65 -2.45
N GLY A 103 11.94 -12.01 -3.42
CA GLY A 103 11.31 -11.32 -4.54
C GLY A 103 11.07 -9.81 -4.32
N ALA A 104 11.14 -9.05 -5.43
CA ALA A 104 10.82 -7.63 -5.46
C ALA A 104 9.35 -7.46 -5.85
N LEU A 105 8.45 -7.60 -4.88
CA LEU A 105 7.01 -7.42 -5.08
C LEU A 105 6.66 -5.93 -5.14
N TRP A 106 5.80 -5.59 -6.10
CA TRP A 106 5.28 -4.24 -6.32
C TRP A 106 3.76 -4.26 -6.30
N ALA A 107 3.18 -3.19 -5.76
CA ALA A 107 1.76 -2.89 -5.85
C ALA A 107 1.58 -1.65 -6.72
N GLY A 108 0.72 -1.72 -7.73
CA GLY A 108 0.56 -0.64 -8.68
C GLY A 108 -0.81 -0.55 -9.33
N VAL A 109 -0.98 0.51 -10.12
CA VAL A 109 -2.13 0.73 -10.99
C VAL A 109 -1.66 1.32 -12.30
N ALA A 110 -2.13 0.73 -13.40
CA ALA A 110 -2.04 1.32 -14.72
C ALA A 110 -3.41 1.89 -15.11
N ILE A 111 -3.39 3.09 -15.68
CA ILE A 111 -4.55 3.74 -16.28
C ILE A 111 -4.42 3.54 -17.78
N PHE A 112 -5.44 2.95 -18.38
CA PHE A 112 -5.56 2.74 -19.81
C PHE A 112 -6.60 3.71 -20.38
N GLU A 113 -6.39 4.08 -21.64
CA GLU A 113 -7.32 4.86 -22.43
C GLU A 113 -7.73 4.04 -23.65
N ASP A 114 -9.04 3.96 -23.88
CA ASP A 114 -9.65 3.34 -25.06
C ASP A 114 -10.47 4.43 -25.78
N THR A 115 -10.38 4.44 -27.10
CA THR A 115 -11.08 5.37 -27.99
C THR A 115 -11.85 4.57 -29.05
N PRO A 116 -13.05 4.07 -28.71
CA PRO A 116 -13.87 3.33 -29.67
C PRO A 116 -14.25 4.22 -30.86
N GLU A 117 -14.39 3.62 -32.05
CA GLU A 117 -14.74 4.35 -33.26
C GLU A 117 -16.08 5.09 -33.09
N GLY A 118 -16.05 6.42 -33.24
CA GLY A 118 -17.24 7.27 -33.11
C GLY A 118 -17.71 7.53 -31.67
N ALA A 119 -16.92 7.18 -30.65
CA ALA A 119 -17.22 7.44 -29.25
C ALA A 119 -16.19 8.36 -28.58
N GLU A 120 -16.57 8.94 -27.44
CA GLU A 120 -15.65 9.71 -26.61
C GLU A 120 -14.61 8.80 -25.93
N PRO A 121 -13.33 9.22 -25.83
CA PRO A 121 -12.32 8.48 -25.10
C PRO A 121 -12.75 8.24 -23.65
N TYR A 122 -12.51 7.04 -23.14
CA TYR A 122 -12.71 6.74 -21.73
C TYR A 122 -11.48 6.10 -21.12
N ARG A 123 -11.32 6.31 -19.80
CA ARG A 123 -10.19 5.80 -19.03
C ARG A 123 -10.64 4.80 -17.98
N TYR A 124 -9.87 3.74 -17.83
CA TYR A 124 -10.10 2.73 -16.82
C TYR A 124 -8.80 2.31 -16.15
N SER A 125 -8.92 1.74 -14.94
CA SER A 125 -7.77 1.33 -14.13
C SER A 125 -7.65 -0.18 -14.09
N ARG A 126 -6.41 -0.68 -14.14
CA ARG A 126 -6.05 -2.06 -13.85
C ARG A 126 -4.97 -2.10 -12.79
N TRP A 127 -5.12 -3.01 -11.84
CA TRP A 127 -4.28 -3.09 -10.66
C TRP A 127 -3.25 -4.20 -10.84
N PHE A 128 -2.02 -3.90 -10.45
CA PHE A 128 -0.88 -4.80 -10.55
C PHE A 128 -0.41 -5.17 -9.14
N ALA A 129 -0.11 -6.45 -8.94
CA ALA A 129 0.52 -6.97 -7.73
C ALA A 129 1.42 -8.15 -8.14
N GLY A 130 2.74 -8.00 -8.02
CA GLY A 130 3.66 -9.03 -8.50
C GLY A 130 5.10 -8.54 -8.65
N ASP A 131 5.95 -9.34 -9.30
CA ASP A 131 7.33 -8.97 -9.57
C ASP A 131 7.42 -7.88 -10.65
N LEU A 132 8.31 -6.91 -10.48
CA LEU A 132 8.52 -5.87 -11.48
C LEU A 132 8.88 -6.43 -12.86
N ALA A 133 9.57 -7.58 -12.90
CA ALA A 133 9.93 -8.26 -14.15
C ALA A 133 8.70 -8.61 -15.01
N ASP A 134 7.56 -8.90 -14.38
CA ASP A 134 6.33 -9.30 -15.05
C ASP A 134 5.48 -8.10 -15.51
N LEU A 135 5.80 -6.89 -15.05
CA LEU A 135 4.99 -5.69 -15.29
C LEU A 135 4.80 -5.40 -16.79
N ALA A 136 5.86 -5.51 -17.59
CA ALA A 136 5.80 -5.21 -19.03
C ALA A 136 4.91 -6.22 -19.78
N ALA A 137 5.03 -7.51 -19.42
CA ALA A 137 4.18 -8.56 -19.98
C ALA A 137 2.72 -8.36 -19.58
N TRP A 138 2.48 -8.04 -18.31
CA TRP A 138 1.15 -7.74 -17.78
C TRP A 138 0.49 -6.53 -18.48
N ILE A 139 1.22 -5.41 -18.65
CA ILE A 139 0.70 -4.24 -19.40
C ILE A 139 0.33 -4.66 -20.82
N SER A 140 1.21 -5.41 -21.50
CA SER A 140 0.98 -5.86 -22.87
C SER A 140 -0.25 -6.77 -22.99
N GLU A 141 -0.47 -7.63 -22.01
CA GLU A 141 -1.67 -8.49 -21.94
C GLU A 141 -2.93 -7.64 -21.76
N MET A 142 -2.94 -6.70 -20.81
CA MET A 142 -4.09 -5.83 -20.55
C MET A 142 -4.44 -4.97 -21.78
N SER A 143 -3.43 -4.40 -22.45
CA SER A 143 -3.63 -3.65 -23.70
C SER A 143 -4.32 -4.48 -24.78
N LYS A 144 -3.91 -5.74 -24.97
CA LYS A 144 -4.51 -6.61 -25.99
C LYS A 144 -5.93 -7.04 -25.62
N ARG A 145 -6.16 -7.33 -24.34
CA ARG A 145 -7.43 -7.85 -23.86
C ARG A 145 -8.56 -6.82 -23.95
N GLU A 146 -8.22 -5.54 -23.79
CA GLU A 146 -9.18 -4.46 -23.58
C GLU A 146 -9.01 -3.30 -24.56
N ASP A 147 -8.24 -3.53 -25.62
CA ASP A 147 -7.95 -2.58 -26.72
C ASP A 147 -7.51 -1.18 -26.23
N GLY A 148 -6.84 -1.14 -25.07
CA GLY A 148 -6.46 0.10 -24.41
C GLY A 148 -4.97 0.39 -24.45
N THR A 149 -4.61 1.67 -24.53
CA THR A 149 -3.23 2.13 -24.43
C THR A 149 -2.92 2.60 -23.00
N PRO A 150 -1.81 2.17 -22.37
CA PRO A 150 -1.43 2.63 -21.04
C PRO A 150 -1.01 4.10 -21.10
N VAL A 151 -1.70 4.98 -20.37
CA VAL A 151 -1.43 6.43 -20.35
C VAL A 151 -0.79 6.88 -19.04
N ARG A 152 -0.88 6.07 -17.97
CA ARG A 152 -0.23 6.37 -16.70
C ARG A 152 0.01 5.10 -15.89
N LEU A 153 1.11 5.07 -15.14
CA LEU A 153 1.44 3.99 -14.21
C LEU A 153 1.88 4.60 -12.87
N PHE A 154 1.36 4.05 -11.78
CA PHE A 154 1.88 4.28 -10.43
C PHE A 154 2.20 2.94 -9.80
N ALA A 155 3.34 2.84 -9.14
CA ALA A 155 3.74 1.63 -8.42
C ALA A 155 4.56 1.98 -7.19
N ALA A 156 4.39 1.19 -6.13
CA ALA A 156 5.22 1.24 -4.94
C ALA A 156 5.81 -0.14 -4.65
N ASN A 157 7.03 -0.15 -4.14
CA ASN A 157 7.76 -1.37 -3.83
C ASN A 157 7.23 -1.96 -2.51
N ALA A 158 6.36 -2.97 -2.62
CA ALA A 158 5.72 -3.63 -1.50
C ALA A 158 6.74 -4.41 -0.65
N SER A 159 7.74 -5.05 -1.28
CA SER A 159 8.80 -5.74 -0.53
C SER A 159 9.62 -4.77 0.34
N ARG A 160 9.94 -3.57 -0.18
CA ARG A 160 10.65 -2.53 0.56
C ARG A 160 9.82 -2.01 1.73
N ALA A 161 8.53 -1.74 1.50
CA ALA A 161 7.61 -1.29 2.55
C ALA A 161 7.45 -2.36 3.65
N ALA A 162 7.31 -3.63 3.27
CA ALA A 162 7.23 -4.76 4.19
C ALA A 162 8.51 -4.90 5.02
N LYS A 163 9.68 -4.86 4.37
CA LYS A 163 10.98 -4.89 5.05
C LYS A 163 11.12 -3.75 6.05
N PHE A 164 10.77 -2.53 5.65
CA PHE A 164 10.83 -1.36 6.54
C PHE A 164 10.00 -1.57 7.81
N VAL A 165 8.74 -2.00 7.67
CA VAL A 165 7.84 -2.22 8.81
C VAL A 165 8.38 -3.32 9.73
N ARG A 166 8.90 -4.41 9.15
CA ARG A 166 9.46 -5.54 9.90
C ARG A 166 10.71 -5.16 10.68
N ASP A 167 11.66 -4.47 10.03
CA ASP A 167 12.91 -4.04 10.67
C ASP A 167 12.59 -3.10 11.85
N ARG A 168 11.66 -2.16 11.66
CA ARG A 168 11.22 -1.25 12.72
C ARG A 168 10.47 -1.95 13.86
N ALA A 169 9.65 -2.95 13.54
CA ALA A 169 9.00 -3.75 14.56
C ALA A 169 10.03 -4.53 15.40
N ALA A 170 11.07 -5.08 14.74
CA ALA A 170 12.16 -5.78 15.41
C ALA A 170 12.95 -4.87 16.35
N GLU A 171 13.29 -3.66 15.91
CA GLU A 171 13.96 -2.62 16.72
C GLU A 171 13.18 -2.30 18.00
N ARG A 172 11.85 -2.46 17.99
CA ARG A 172 10.97 -2.16 19.12
C ARG A 172 10.66 -3.36 20.00
N GLY A 173 11.23 -4.53 19.69
CA GLY A 173 10.96 -5.75 20.43
C GLY A 173 9.50 -6.19 20.31
N LEU A 174 8.82 -5.78 19.24
CA LEU A 174 7.45 -6.18 18.98
C LEU A 174 7.42 -7.69 18.62
N PRO A 175 6.60 -8.51 19.29
CA PRO A 175 6.59 -9.96 19.11
C PRO A 175 6.32 -10.39 17.65
N GLU A 176 5.60 -9.57 16.90
CA GLU A 176 5.24 -9.77 15.50
C GLU A 176 6.44 -9.72 14.54
N ALA A 177 7.59 -9.20 14.99
CA ALA A 177 8.82 -9.14 14.20
C ALA A 177 9.55 -10.50 14.06
N ARG A 178 9.06 -11.56 14.71
CA ARG A 178 9.73 -12.87 14.76
C ARG A 178 8.85 -14.04 14.30
N ASP A 179 7.55 -13.84 14.11
CA ASP A 179 6.59 -14.90 13.76
C ASP A 179 6.10 -14.74 12.31
N PHE A 180 6.97 -15.07 11.35
CA PHE A 180 6.66 -15.07 9.91
C PHE A 180 6.50 -16.48 9.34
N SER A 181 6.62 -17.52 10.18
CA SER A 181 6.34 -18.88 9.77
C SER A 181 4.89 -18.95 9.28
N GLN A 182 4.74 -19.32 8.02
CA GLN A 182 3.47 -19.79 7.51
C GLN A 182 2.99 -20.90 8.46
N GLY A 183 1.81 -20.74 9.04
CA GLY A 183 1.05 -21.91 9.42
C GLY A 183 0.80 -22.65 8.12
N GLU A 184 1.50 -23.75 7.90
CA GLU A 184 1.07 -24.77 6.97
C GLU A 184 -0.38 -25.15 7.36
N ALA A 185 -1.30 -24.95 6.44
CA ALA A 185 -2.61 -25.58 6.42
C ALA A 185 -2.94 -25.92 4.98
#